data_AF-A0A1F7WLG7-F1
#
_entry.id   AF-A0A1F7WLG7-F1
#
_cell.length_a   1.000
_cell.length_b   1.000
_cell.length_c   1.000
_cell.angle_alpha   90.00
_cell.angle_beta   90.00
_cell.angle_gamma   90.00
#
_symmetry.space_group_name_H-M   'P 1'
#
loop_
_entity.id
_entity.type
_entity.pdbx_description
1 polymer ?
#
loop_
_entity_poly.entity_id
_entity_poly.type
_entity_poly.pdbx_seq_one_letter_code
_entity_poly.pdbx_strand_id
1 'polypeptide(L)'
;MSEMIGINIAAILTLAIYSFLYKDNFLYKTAEYMFVGTSAGYLLSVAYNNVIFPNVYLPLQRGVKTGDASEFLVLIPTILGLMMLTMLIPSLSVLSRIPISYVVGFGAGAGAMAVIQTDIVPQINATIMPILPLTFANINNLIVVIGVVCSLIYFFFSTEHKGLVFGTGSQIGIIFLMITFGAQFGTTIMGRVQLLINRGYFLLGDWLHLIK
;
A
#
# COMPACT_ATOMS: atom_id res chain seq x y z
N MET A 1 -2.92 25.53 24.59
CA MET A 1 -3.97 24.82 25.37
C MET A 1 -4.57 23.66 24.58
N SER A 2 -4.95 23.86 23.31
CA SER A 2 -5.38 22.79 22.40
C SER A 2 -4.34 21.66 22.25
N GLU A 3 -3.06 22.00 22.09
CA GLU A 3 -1.98 21.02 21.95
C GLU A 3 -1.81 20.15 23.20
N MET A 4 -1.86 20.75 24.39
CA MET A 4 -1.73 20.02 25.65
C MET A 4 -2.90 19.05 25.89
N ILE A 5 -4.12 19.44 25.50
CA ILE A 5 -5.29 18.56 25.54
C ILE A 5 -5.11 17.40 24.54
N GLY A 6 -4.65 17.70 23.32
CA GLY A 6 -4.39 16.70 22.29
C GLY A 6 -3.32 15.68 22.71
N ILE A 7 -2.22 16.13 23.30
CA ILE A 7 -1.14 15.25 23.80
C ILE A 7 -1.67 14.32 24.90
N ASN A 8 -2.45 14.84 25.85
CA ASN A 8 -3.04 14.01 26.91
C ASN A 8 -4.00 12.94 26.37
N ILE A 9 -4.87 13.31 25.43
CA ILE A 9 -5.79 12.37 24.78
C ILE A 9 -5.00 11.29 24.01
N ALA A 10 -3.99 11.71 23.23
CA ALA A 10 -3.16 10.80 22.46
C ALA A 10 -2.34 9.84 23.36
N ALA A 11 -1.87 10.30 24.52
CA ALA A 11 -1.19 9.46 25.49
C ALA A 11 -2.12 8.41 26.10
N ILE A 12 -3.33 8.81 26.53
CA ILE A 12 -4.34 7.89 27.06
C ILE A 12 -4.71 6.82 26.03
N LEU A 13 -4.93 7.23 24.76
CA LEU A 13 -5.23 6.28 23.68
C LEU A 13 -4.06 5.35 23.38
N THR A 14 -2.82 5.84 23.43
CA THR A 14 -1.62 5.01 23.25
C THR A 14 -1.50 3.96 24.35
N LEU A 15 -1.74 4.35 25.60
CA LEU A 15 -1.77 3.41 26.73
C LEU A 15 -2.94 2.42 26.63
N ALA A 16 -4.11 2.86 26.19
CA ALA A 16 -5.26 1.99 25.95
C ALA A 16 -4.95 0.92 24.89
N ILE A 17 -4.20 1.26 23.84
CA ILE A 17 -3.73 0.29 22.85
C ILE A 17 -2.71 -0.67 23.46
N TYR A 18 -1.75 -0.17 24.25
CA TYR A 18 -0.78 -1.04 24.94
C TYR A 18 -1.40 -1.98 25.98
N SER A 19 -2.60 -1.68 26.49
CA SER A 19 -3.33 -2.59 27.36
C SER A 19 -3.58 -3.97 26.71
N PHE A 20 -3.59 -4.06 25.38
CA PHE A 20 -3.70 -5.33 24.66
C PHE A 20 -2.59 -6.32 25.03
N LEU A 21 -1.38 -5.83 25.32
CA LEU A 21 -0.24 -6.68 25.68
C LEU A 21 -0.49 -7.48 26.95
N TYR A 22 -1.33 -6.95 27.84
CA TYR A 22 -1.72 -7.64 29.07
C TYR A 22 -2.86 -8.62 28.79
N LYS A 23 -4.02 -8.11 28.32
CA LYS A 23 -5.23 -8.86 27.93
C LYS A 23 -6.14 -8.01 27.05
N ASP A 24 -7.09 -8.67 26.37
CA ASP A 24 -8.14 -8.04 25.59
C ASP A 24 -9.17 -7.32 26.51
N ASN A 25 -8.89 -6.06 26.83
CA ASN A 25 -9.63 -5.26 27.82
C ASN A 25 -10.65 -4.31 27.17
N PHE A 26 -11.65 -3.84 27.95
CA PHE A 26 -12.63 -2.85 27.49
C PHE A 26 -11.98 -1.58 26.92
N LEU A 27 -10.93 -1.07 27.59
CA LEU A 27 -10.20 0.13 27.14
C LEU A 27 -9.55 -0.05 25.77
N TYR A 28 -8.97 -1.23 25.51
CA TYR A 28 -8.40 -1.54 24.21
C TYR A 28 -9.48 -1.57 23.12
N LYS A 29 -10.60 -2.27 23.36
CA LYS A 29 -11.72 -2.37 22.40
C LYS A 29 -12.33 -1.01 22.08
N THR A 30 -12.50 -0.14 23.08
CA THR A 30 -12.98 1.23 22.84
C THR A 30 -12.02 2.02 21.97
N ALA A 31 -10.71 1.94 22.24
CA ALA A 31 -9.70 2.62 21.43
C ALA A 31 -9.67 2.05 19.99
N GLU A 32 -9.81 0.74 19.83
CA GLU A 32 -9.87 0.06 18.54
C GLU A 32 -11.09 0.51 17.73
N TYR A 33 -12.29 0.46 18.30
CA TYR A 33 -13.51 0.90 17.60
C TYR A 33 -13.47 2.39 17.26
N MET A 34 -12.94 3.23 18.15
CA MET A 34 -12.73 4.64 17.86
C MET A 34 -11.78 4.82 16.68
N PHE A 35 -10.63 4.14 16.69
CA PHE A 35 -9.63 4.22 15.63
C PHE A 35 -10.17 3.78 14.27
N VAL A 36 -10.84 2.62 14.21
CA VAL A 36 -11.45 2.09 12.99
C VAL A 36 -12.57 3.01 12.51
N GLY A 37 -13.43 3.49 13.42
CA GLY A 37 -14.51 4.42 13.10
C GLY A 37 -14.00 5.76 12.54
N THR A 38 -12.99 6.36 13.16
CA THR A 38 -12.38 7.60 12.67
C THR A 38 -11.69 7.41 11.32
N SER A 39 -11.04 6.27 11.12
CA SER A 39 -10.38 5.94 9.85
C SER A 39 -11.41 5.80 8.73
N ALA A 40 -12.50 5.07 8.97
CA ALA A 40 -13.60 4.93 8.02
C ALA A 40 -14.29 6.27 7.73
N GLY A 41 -14.53 7.10 8.75
CA GLY A 41 -15.12 8.43 8.59
C GLY A 41 -14.23 9.39 7.81
N TYR A 42 -12.91 9.37 8.06
CA TYR A 42 -11.95 10.14 7.29
C TYR A 42 -11.95 9.71 5.82
N LEU A 43 -11.88 8.41 5.54
CA LEU A 43 -11.94 7.89 4.18
C LEU A 43 -13.25 8.27 3.47
N LEU A 44 -14.38 8.23 4.18
CA LEU A 44 -15.67 8.69 3.64
C LEU A 44 -15.64 10.18 3.27
N SER A 45 -15.07 11.03 4.14
CA SER A 45 -14.93 12.46 3.87
C SER A 45 -14.03 12.74 2.67
N VAL A 46 -12.89 12.04 2.58
CA VAL A 46 -11.98 12.11 1.44
C VAL A 46 -12.68 11.66 0.16
N ALA A 47 -13.39 10.53 0.18
CA ALA A 47 -14.14 10.04 -0.96
C ALA A 47 -15.23 11.03 -1.40
N TYR A 48 -15.93 11.64 -0.44
CA TYR A 48 -16.94 12.66 -0.76
C TYR A 48 -16.33 13.87 -1.46
N ASN A 49 -15.27 14.45 -0.88
CA ASN A 49 -14.68 15.69 -1.40
C ASN A 49 -13.87 15.48 -2.68
N ASN A 50 -13.13 14.37 -2.80
CA ASN A 50 -12.21 14.15 -3.92
C ASN A 50 -12.84 13.35 -5.06
N VAL A 51 -13.94 12.62 -4.81
CA VAL A 51 -14.56 11.76 -5.82
C VAL A 51 -16.00 12.18 -6.07
N ILE A 52 -16.87 12.12 -5.06
CA ILE A 52 -18.32 12.32 -5.27
C ILE A 52 -18.61 13.76 -5.69
N PHE A 53 -18.07 14.75 -4.99
CA PHE A 53 -18.32 16.16 -5.29
C PHE A 53 -17.82 16.56 -6.70
N PRO A 54 -16.55 16.35 -7.08
CA PRO A 54 -16.05 16.77 -8.38
C PRO A 54 -16.53 15.90 -9.54
N ASN A 55 -16.74 14.60 -9.34
CA ASN A 55 -17.04 13.69 -10.45
C ASN A 55 -18.54 13.40 -10.61
N VAL A 56 -19.36 13.65 -9.58
CA VAL A 56 -20.81 13.41 -9.63
C VAL A 56 -21.58 14.73 -9.54
N TYR A 57 -21.36 15.50 -8.47
CA TYR A 57 -22.18 16.70 -8.23
C TYR A 57 -21.91 17.83 -9.24
N LEU A 58 -20.64 18.16 -9.51
CA LEU A 58 -20.30 19.23 -10.45
C LEU A 58 -20.76 18.95 -11.90
N PRO A 59 -20.57 17.74 -12.48
CA PRO A 59 -21.04 17.45 -13.83
C PRO A 59 -22.56 17.41 -13.93
N LEU A 60 -23.27 16.91 -12.91
CA LEU A 60 -24.73 16.95 -12.88
C LEU A 60 -25.25 18.40 -12.82
N GLN A 61 -24.60 19.27 -12.06
CA GLN A 61 -24.98 20.68 -11.99
C GLN A 61 -24.72 21.41 -13.32
N ARG A 62 -23.66 21.06 -14.03
CA ARG A 62 -23.38 21.60 -15.38
C ARG A 62 -24.40 21.08 -16.39
N GLY A 63 -24.74 19.79 -16.36
CA GLY A 63 -25.67 19.19 -17.32
C GLY A 63 -27.07 19.79 -17.22
N VAL A 64 -27.52 20.09 -16.00
CA VAL A 64 -28.79 20.80 -15.74
C VAL A 64 -28.77 22.26 -16.22
N LYS A 65 -27.60 22.92 -16.21
CA LYS A 65 -27.46 24.33 -16.61
C LYS A 65 -27.23 24.52 -18.12
N THR A 66 -26.50 23.61 -18.75
CA THR A 66 -26.08 23.72 -20.16
C THR A 66 -27.02 22.96 -21.09
N GLY A 67 -27.76 21.97 -20.59
CA GLY A 67 -28.71 21.17 -21.38
C GLY A 67 -28.05 20.10 -22.26
N ASP A 68 -26.75 19.88 -22.11
CA ASP A 68 -25.99 18.91 -22.90
C ASP A 68 -26.18 17.47 -22.38
N ALA A 69 -26.61 16.58 -23.27
CA ALA A 69 -26.86 15.17 -22.97
C ALA A 69 -25.59 14.39 -22.56
N SER A 70 -24.41 14.87 -22.95
CA SER A 70 -23.12 14.23 -22.65
C SER A 70 -22.76 14.29 -21.16
N GLU A 71 -23.20 15.31 -20.44
CA GLU A 71 -22.92 15.47 -19.01
C GLU A 71 -23.76 14.54 -18.12
N PHE A 72 -24.83 13.94 -18.66
CA PHE A 72 -25.61 12.90 -17.98
C PHE A 72 -24.96 11.51 -18.03
N LEU A 73 -23.87 11.31 -18.77
CA LEU A 73 -23.16 10.04 -18.81
C LEU A 73 -22.60 9.63 -17.42
N VAL A 74 -22.40 10.62 -16.54
CA VAL A 74 -22.01 10.45 -15.12
C VAL A 74 -23.05 9.69 -14.30
N LEU A 75 -24.30 9.61 -14.78
CA LEU A 75 -25.37 8.89 -14.10
C LEU A 75 -25.11 7.37 -14.06
N ILE A 76 -24.45 6.82 -15.09
CA ILE A 76 -24.08 5.39 -15.15
C ILE A 76 -23.13 5.00 -14.00
N PRO A 77 -21.94 5.63 -13.83
CA PRO A 77 -21.06 5.33 -12.70
C PRO A 77 -21.68 5.70 -11.35
N THR A 78 -22.56 6.70 -11.30
CA THR A 78 -23.29 7.04 -10.06
C THR A 78 -24.24 5.93 -9.65
N ILE A 79 -25.01 5.36 -10.58
CA ILE A 79 -25.89 4.20 -10.32
C ILE A 79 -25.07 2.99 -9.88
N LEU A 80 -23.95 2.70 -10.56
CA LEU A 80 -23.06 1.61 -10.16
C LEU A 80 -22.50 1.81 -8.76
N GLY A 81 -22.12 3.05 -8.39
CA GLY A 81 -21.67 3.40 -7.05
C GLY A 81 -22.77 3.24 -5.99
N LEU A 82 -24.00 3.66 -6.28
CA LEU A 82 -25.15 3.45 -5.39
C LEU A 82 -25.49 1.97 -5.23
N MET A 83 -25.36 1.18 -6.30
CA MET A 83 -25.51 -0.28 -6.23
C MET A 83 -24.46 -0.92 -5.31
N MET A 84 -23.25 -0.36 -5.16
CA MET A 84 -22.29 -0.87 -4.18
C MET A 84 -22.79 -0.72 -2.75
N LEU A 85 -23.53 0.34 -2.42
CA LEU A 85 -24.09 0.55 -1.07
C LEU A 85 -25.12 -0.52 -0.69
N THR A 86 -25.73 -1.20 -1.67
CA THR A 86 -26.64 -2.32 -1.40
C THR A 86 -25.97 -3.50 -0.71
N MET A 87 -24.63 -3.55 -0.69
CA MET A 87 -23.86 -4.52 0.09
C MET A 87 -24.12 -4.41 1.60
N LEU A 88 -24.55 -3.25 2.10
CA LEU A 88 -24.92 -3.07 3.52
C LEU A 88 -26.21 -3.82 3.90
N ILE A 89 -27.04 -4.18 2.92
CA ILE A 89 -28.31 -4.88 3.13
C ILE A 89 -28.16 -6.31 2.60
N PRO A 90 -28.15 -7.34 3.47
CA PRO A 90 -27.88 -8.73 3.06
C PRO A 90 -28.77 -9.23 1.92
N SER A 91 -30.03 -8.80 1.87
CA SER A 91 -31.00 -9.21 0.85
C SER A 91 -30.77 -8.59 -0.54
N LEU A 92 -30.13 -7.41 -0.62
CA LEU A 92 -29.83 -6.71 -1.88
C LEU A 92 -28.37 -6.88 -2.33
N SER A 93 -27.54 -7.56 -1.52
CA SER A 93 -26.11 -7.79 -1.78
C SER A 93 -25.81 -8.45 -3.13
N VAL A 94 -26.76 -9.15 -3.74
CA VAL A 94 -26.61 -9.72 -5.09
C VAL A 94 -26.41 -8.63 -6.14
N LEU A 95 -27.04 -7.47 -5.96
CA LEU A 95 -26.96 -6.34 -6.89
C LEU A 95 -25.57 -5.67 -6.85
N SER A 96 -24.87 -5.74 -5.72
CA SER A 96 -23.50 -5.21 -5.60
C SER A 96 -22.46 -6.05 -6.36
N ARG A 97 -22.79 -7.29 -6.78
CA ARG A 97 -21.85 -8.14 -7.56
C ARG A 97 -21.49 -7.53 -8.91
N ILE A 98 -22.42 -6.84 -9.56
CA ILE A 98 -22.22 -6.18 -10.85
C ILE A 98 -21.12 -5.11 -10.76
N PRO A 99 -21.24 -4.08 -9.89
CA PRO A 99 -20.20 -3.07 -9.77
C PRO A 99 -18.88 -3.65 -9.23
N ILE A 100 -18.92 -4.64 -8.33
CA ILE A 100 -17.69 -5.32 -7.86
C ILE A 100 -16.96 -6.00 -9.02
N SER A 101 -17.69 -6.69 -9.92
CA SER A 101 -17.07 -7.33 -11.10
C SER A 101 -16.40 -6.33 -12.03
N TYR A 102 -17.00 -5.14 -12.21
CA TYR A 102 -16.41 -4.05 -12.98
C TYR A 102 -15.15 -3.51 -12.33
N VAL A 103 -15.18 -3.26 -11.01
CA VAL A 103 -14.01 -2.77 -10.25
C VAL A 103 -12.87 -3.79 -10.29
N VAL A 104 -13.15 -5.09 -10.13
CA VAL A 104 -12.13 -6.14 -10.20
C VAL A 104 -11.57 -6.27 -11.62
N GLY A 105 -12.42 -6.24 -12.65
CA GLY A 105 -11.97 -6.31 -14.04
C GLY A 105 -11.10 -5.12 -14.44
N PHE A 106 -11.53 -3.91 -14.11
CA PHE A 106 -10.73 -2.70 -14.31
C PHE A 106 -9.45 -2.72 -13.49
N GLY A 107 -9.53 -3.08 -12.20
CA GLY A 107 -8.38 -3.13 -11.30
C GLY A 107 -7.32 -4.14 -11.74
N ALA A 108 -7.74 -5.32 -12.21
CA ALA A 108 -6.82 -6.31 -12.75
C ALA A 108 -6.16 -5.85 -14.06
N GLY A 109 -6.94 -5.28 -14.98
CA GLY A 109 -6.42 -4.79 -16.26
C GLY A 109 -5.49 -3.58 -16.09
N ALA A 110 -5.96 -2.54 -15.42
CA ALA A 110 -5.18 -1.34 -15.14
C ALA A 110 -3.97 -1.66 -14.25
N GLY A 111 -4.13 -2.53 -13.24
CA GLY A 111 -3.05 -2.98 -12.37
C GLY A 111 -1.96 -3.74 -13.11
N ALA A 112 -2.33 -4.66 -14.01
CA ALA A 112 -1.35 -5.37 -14.84
C ALA A 112 -0.53 -4.41 -15.71
N MET A 113 -1.21 -3.44 -16.36
CA MET A 113 -0.53 -2.41 -17.16
C MET A 113 0.34 -1.49 -16.30
N ALA A 114 -0.12 -1.13 -15.10
CA ALA A 114 0.65 -0.33 -14.16
C ALA A 114 1.94 -1.06 -13.78
N VAL A 115 1.89 -2.32 -13.36
CA VAL A 115 3.09 -3.12 -13.02
C VAL A 115 4.08 -3.18 -14.17
N ILE A 116 3.60 -3.35 -15.41
CA ILE A 116 4.49 -3.34 -16.58
C ILE A 116 5.20 -1.99 -16.71
N GLN A 117 4.48 -0.89 -16.56
CA GLN A 117 5.01 0.46 -16.75
C GLN A 117 5.82 1.00 -15.58
N THR A 118 5.46 0.68 -14.34
CA THR A 118 6.09 1.20 -13.13
C THR A 118 7.22 0.30 -12.65
N ASP A 119 7.12 -1.01 -12.86
CA ASP A 119 8.06 -1.97 -12.29
C ASP A 119 8.92 -2.57 -13.40
N ILE A 120 8.31 -3.25 -14.38
CA ILE A 120 9.07 -4.04 -15.37
C ILE A 120 9.92 -3.15 -16.29
N VAL A 121 9.32 -2.14 -16.93
CA VAL A 121 10.02 -1.26 -17.87
C VAL A 121 11.17 -0.50 -17.19
N PRO A 122 10.97 0.13 -16.01
CA PRO A 122 12.06 0.79 -15.30
C PRO A 122 13.14 -0.18 -14.82
N GLN A 123 12.80 -1.40 -14.40
CA GLN A 123 13.80 -2.42 -14.02
C GLN A 123 14.66 -2.85 -15.21
N ILE A 124 14.07 -3.01 -16.40
CA ILE A 124 14.82 -3.28 -17.62
C ILE A 124 15.76 -2.12 -17.92
N ASN A 125 15.25 -0.88 -17.90
CA ASN A 125 16.06 0.31 -18.16
C ASN A 125 17.21 0.44 -17.15
N ALA A 126 16.93 0.22 -15.86
CA ALA A 126 17.92 0.25 -14.80
C ALA A 126 19.00 -0.84 -14.95
N THR A 127 18.74 -1.91 -15.70
CA THR A 127 19.75 -2.96 -15.97
C THR A 127 20.63 -2.63 -17.20
N ILE A 128 20.21 -1.68 -18.04
CA ILE A 128 21.00 -1.18 -19.19
C ILE A 128 21.99 -0.12 -18.69
N MET A 129 22.96 -0.56 -17.89
CA MET A 129 24.04 0.30 -17.37
C MET A 129 25.34 0.07 -18.14
N PRO A 130 26.19 1.12 -18.34
CA PRO A 130 27.49 0.94 -18.96
C PRO A 130 28.42 0.13 -18.05
N ILE A 131 29.04 -0.90 -18.63
CA ILE A 131 29.95 -1.84 -17.93
C ILE A 131 31.42 -1.50 -18.23
N LEU A 132 31.70 -0.77 -19.32
CA LEU A 132 33.05 -0.34 -19.69
C LEU A 132 33.16 1.20 -19.68
N PRO A 133 34.30 1.77 -19.24
CA PRO A 133 35.52 1.14 -18.72
C PRO A 133 35.41 0.62 -17.26
N LEU A 134 36.26 -0.31 -16.82
CA LEU A 134 36.17 -0.95 -15.49
C LEU A 134 36.59 -0.04 -14.31
N THR A 135 35.79 0.98 -14.02
CA THR A 135 35.89 1.80 -12.79
C THR A 135 35.14 1.11 -11.63
N PHE A 136 35.40 1.49 -10.37
CA PHE A 136 34.65 0.98 -9.21
C PHE A 136 33.11 1.06 -9.37
N ALA A 137 32.60 2.13 -10.00
CA ALA A 137 31.18 2.25 -10.32
C ALA A 137 30.69 1.18 -11.32
N ASN A 138 31.50 0.85 -12.32
CA ASN A 138 31.13 -0.10 -13.37
C ASN A 138 31.30 -1.55 -12.92
N ILE A 139 32.17 -1.82 -11.94
CA ILE A 139 32.23 -3.10 -11.23
C ILE A 139 30.92 -3.34 -10.47
N ASN A 140 30.37 -2.32 -9.80
CA ASN A 140 29.06 -2.42 -9.16
C ASN A 140 27.95 -2.72 -10.17
N ASN A 141 27.95 -2.02 -11.32
CA ASN A 141 26.99 -2.29 -12.40
C ASN A 141 27.09 -3.73 -12.92
N LEU A 142 28.31 -4.27 -13.06
CA LEU A 142 28.54 -5.66 -13.46
C LEU A 142 27.98 -6.66 -12.44
N ILE A 143 28.20 -6.42 -11.14
CA ILE A 143 27.65 -7.26 -10.06
C ILE A 143 26.12 -7.27 -10.12
N VAL A 144 25.49 -6.12 -10.34
CA VAL A 144 24.03 -6.01 -10.48
C VAL A 144 23.53 -6.81 -11.68
N VAL A 145 24.15 -6.66 -12.85
CA VAL A 145 23.76 -7.42 -14.06
C VAL A 145 23.91 -8.93 -13.84
N ILE A 146 25.01 -9.38 -13.25
CA ILE A 146 25.24 -10.79 -12.94
C ILE A 146 24.20 -11.29 -11.92
N GLY A 147 23.94 -10.52 -10.86
CA GLY A 147 22.95 -10.85 -9.84
C GLY A 147 21.54 -11.01 -10.41
N VAL A 148 21.13 -10.12 -11.33
CA VAL A 148 19.84 -10.21 -12.04
C VAL A 148 19.77 -11.47 -12.89
N VAL A 149 20.80 -11.75 -13.70
CA VAL A 149 20.83 -12.96 -14.56
C VAL A 149 20.79 -14.24 -13.72
N CYS A 150 21.60 -14.33 -12.66
CA CYS A 150 21.60 -15.48 -11.75
C CYS A 150 20.25 -15.67 -11.04
N SER A 151 19.61 -14.58 -10.63
CA SER A 151 18.28 -14.63 -10.00
C SER A 151 17.19 -15.07 -10.99
N LEU A 152 17.25 -14.63 -12.24
CA LEU A 152 16.35 -15.09 -13.30
C LEU A 152 16.54 -16.57 -13.61
N ILE A 153 17.79 -17.05 -13.63
CA ILE A 153 18.09 -18.49 -13.78
C ILE A 153 17.46 -19.31 -12.65
N TYR A 154 17.52 -18.84 -11.40
CA TYR A 154 16.89 -19.51 -10.26
C TYR A 154 15.36 -19.63 -10.41
N PHE A 155 14.69 -18.57 -10.87
CA PHE A 155 13.23 -18.59 -11.07
C PHE A 155 12.80 -19.25 -12.39
N PHE A 156 13.73 -19.60 -13.26
CA PHE A 156 13.44 -20.30 -14.51
C PHE A 156 13.21 -21.80 -14.26
N PHE A 157 12.00 -22.13 -13.77
CA PHE A 157 11.62 -23.51 -13.42
C PHE A 157 11.46 -24.46 -14.63
N SER A 158 11.51 -23.96 -15.87
CA SER A 158 11.29 -24.74 -17.10
C SER A 158 12.50 -25.57 -17.56
N THR A 159 13.63 -25.55 -16.87
CA THR A 159 14.81 -26.37 -17.22
C THR A 159 15.39 -27.02 -15.97
N GLU A 160 15.86 -28.27 -16.10
CA GLU A 160 16.52 -28.95 -14.99
C GLU A 160 17.78 -28.18 -14.58
N HIS A 161 17.90 -27.89 -13.28
CA HIS A 161 19.03 -27.19 -12.67
C HIS A 161 20.30 -28.08 -12.60
N LYS A 162 20.79 -28.56 -13.75
CA LYS A 162 22.00 -29.39 -13.86
C LYS A 162 23.02 -28.71 -14.77
N GLY A 163 24.28 -28.65 -14.33
CA GLY A 163 25.41 -28.10 -15.08
C GLY A 163 26.04 -26.84 -14.46
N LEU A 164 27.18 -26.40 -15.01
CA LEU A 164 28.01 -25.29 -14.48
C LEU A 164 27.31 -23.91 -14.61
N VAL A 165 26.47 -23.72 -15.63
CA VAL A 165 25.75 -22.47 -15.88
C VAL A 165 24.42 -22.42 -15.13
N PHE A 166 23.61 -23.49 -15.22
CA PHE A 166 22.28 -23.54 -14.59
C PHE A 166 22.31 -23.99 -13.12
N GLY A 167 23.28 -24.80 -12.71
CA GLY A 167 23.45 -25.24 -11.32
C GLY A 167 24.16 -24.19 -10.45
N THR A 168 25.40 -23.85 -10.80
CA THR A 168 26.19 -22.86 -10.04
C THR A 168 25.59 -21.45 -10.14
N GLY A 169 25.06 -21.07 -11.30
CA GLY A 169 24.38 -19.79 -11.49
C GLY A 169 23.12 -19.65 -10.63
N SER A 170 22.33 -20.73 -10.48
CA SER A 170 21.16 -20.76 -9.60
C SER A 170 21.54 -20.69 -8.12
N GLN A 171 22.61 -21.38 -7.70
CA GLN A 171 23.11 -21.27 -6.32
C GLN A 171 23.55 -19.85 -5.95
N ILE A 172 24.23 -19.15 -6.88
CA ILE A 172 24.59 -17.73 -6.70
C ILE A 172 23.32 -16.88 -6.65
N GLY A 173 22.33 -17.14 -7.51
CA GLY A 173 21.02 -16.49 -7.50
C GLY A 173 20.32 -16.60 -6.14
N ILE A 174 20.35 -17.79 -5.51
CA ILE A 174 19.79 -18.00 -4.17
C ILE A 174 20.45 -17.08 -3.14
N ILE A 175 21.78 -16.92 -3.18
CA ILE A 175 22.49 -16.03 -2.24
C ILE A 175 22.02 -14.58 -2.43
N PHE A 176 21.94 -14.10 -3.67
CA PHE A 176 21.44 -12.75 -3.96
C PHE A 176 19.98 -12.56 -3.49
N LEU A 177 19.12 -13.55 -3.69
CA LEU A 177 17.74 -13.52 -3.21
C LEU A 177 17.65 -13.52 -1.69
N MET A 178 18.45 -14.36 -1.00
CA MET A 178 18.49 -14.39 0.46
C MET A 178 18.96 -13.06 1.04
N ILE A 179 19.97 -12.41 0.44
CA ILE A 179 20.44 -11.09 0.86
C ILE A 179 19.32 -10.06 0.67
N THR A 180 18.66 -10.06 -0.48
CA THR A 180 17.59 -9.09 -0.80
C THR A 180 16.38 -9.28 0.11
N PHE A 181 15.91 -10.51 0.30
CA PHE A 181 14.82 -10.80 1.23
C PHE A 181 15.21 -10.50 2.68
N GLY A 182 16.45 -10.81 3.08
CA GLY A 182 16.98 -10.46 4.39
C GLY A 182 16.95 -8.95 4.65
N ALA A 183 17.33 -8.15 3.67
CA ALA A 183 17.22 -6.69 3.74
C ALA A 183 15.76 -6.23 3.87
N GLN A 184 14.84 -6.77 3.06
CA GLN A 184 13.41 -6.43 3.11
C GLN A 184 12.75 -6.82 4.44
N PHE A 185 13.07 -7.99 4.99
CA PHE A 185 12.60 -8.36 6.32
C PHE A 185 13.20 -7.44 7.39
N GLY A 186 14.50 -7.11 7.28
CA GLY A 186 15.19 -6.18 8.18
C GLY A 186 14.53 -4.81 8.24
N THR A 187 14.16 -4.22 7.09
CA THR A 187 13.51 -2.90 7.05
C THR A 187 12.13 -2.92 7.72
N THR A 188 11.37 -4.00 7.59
CA THR A 188 10.06 -4.12 8.27
C THR A 188 10.20 -4.22 9.79
N ILE A 189 11.19 -4.98 10.29
CA ILE A 189 11.48 -5.08 11.73
C ILE A 189 11.95 -3.72 12.25
N MET A 190 12.88 -3.08 11.56
CA MET A 190 13.36 -1.74 11.90
C MET A 190 12.20 -0.75 11.97
N GLY A 191 11.28 -0.77 11.01
CA GLY A 191 10.09 0.08 11.03
C GLY A 191 9.20 -0.15 12.25
N ARG A 192 8.96 -1.41 12.64
CA ARG A 192 8.17 -1.75 13.83
C ARG A 192 8.84 -1.32 15.14
N VAL A 193 10.15 -1.55 15.26
CA VAL A 193 10.94 -1.11 16.41
C VAL A 193 11.00 0.42 16.48
N GLN A 194 11.15 1.09 15.35
CA GLN A 194 11.13 2.56 15.27
C GLN A 194 9.78 3.12 15.74
N LEU A 195 8.66 2.50 15.34
CA LEU A 195 7.34 2.90 15.82
C LEU A 195 7.22 2.74 17.35
N LEU A 196 7.72 1.63 17.90
CA LEU A 196 7.74 1.39 19.35
C LEU A 196 8.57 2.46 20.08
N ILE A 197 9.78 2.74 19.58
CA ILE A 197 10.66 3.78 20.12
C ILE A 197 9.98 5.14 20.06
N ASN A 198 9.39 5.52 18.92
CA ASN A 198 8.70 6.79 18.76
C ASN A 198 7.52 6.93 19.73
N ARG A 199 6.75 5.85 19.97
CA ARG A 199 5.68 5.87 20.98
C ARG A 199 6.23 5.97 22.40
N GLY A 200 7.37 5.33 22.69
CA GLY A 200 8.08 5.46 23.96
C GLY A 200 8.56 6.90 24.22
N TYR A 201 9.21 7.53 23.23
CA TYR A 201 9.60 8.94 23.29
C TYR A 201 8.41 9.88 23.47
N PHE A 202 7.31 9.64 22.75
CA PHE A 202 6.09 10.42 22.91
C PHE A 202 5.53 10.34 24.34
N LEU A 203 5.47 9.14 24.93
CA LEU A 203 4.96 8.97 26.29
C LEU A 203 5.90 9.54 27.35
N LEU A 204 7.21 9.31 27.23
CA LEU A 204 8.19 9.69 28.25
C LEU A 204 8.67 11.14 28.13
N GLY A 205 8.76 11.66 26.90
CA GLY A 205 9.19 13.02 26.60
C GLY A 205 8.01 13.98 26.49
N ASP A 206 7.20 13.88 25.43
CA ASP A 206 6.15 14.86 25.14
C ASP A 206 5.03 14.88 26.19
N TRP A 207 4.72 13.73 26.80
CA TRP A 207 3.66 13.63 27.80
C TRP A 207 4.18 13.75 29.24
N LEU A 208 5.08 12.85 29.67
CA LEU A 208 5.62 12.82 31.04
C LEU A 208 6.78 13.80 31.29
N HIS A 209 7.40 14.37 30.26
CA HIS A 209 8.54 15.31 30.36
C HIS A 209 9.74 14.76 31.16
N LEU A 210 9.88 13.43 31.25
CA LEU A 210 10.96 12.75 31.98
C LEU A 210 12.25 12.66 31.17
N ILE A 211 12.14 12.70 29.85
CA ILE A 211 13.26 12.61 28.90
C ILE A 211 13.14 13.82 27.96
N LYS A 212 14.23 14.55 27.76
CA LYS A 212 14.33 15.61 26.74
C LYS A 212 14.83 15.04 25.42
#